data_AF-A0A1B6MHK5-F1
#
_entry.id   AF-A0A1B6MHK5-F1
#
_cell.length_a   1.000
_cell.length_b   1.000
_cell.length_c   1.000
_cell.angle_alpha   90.00
_cell.angle_beta   90.00
_cell.angle_gamma   90.00
#
_symmetry.space_group_name_H-M   'P 1'
#
loop_
_entity.id
_entity.type
_entity.pdbx_description
1 polymer ?
#
loop_
_entity_poly.entity_id
_entity_poly.type
_entity_poly.pdbx_seq_one_letter_code
_entity_poly.pdbx_strand_id
1 'polypeptide(L)'
;SFYFFIALESPDFCNSYLRSEPLPHGVVTLSSFLSFFGWVFLVTTTLVWMLKREKAPPPDDEPVLGVLETYKQLVRIMRLPALKTFSLVLLTMSISFSACDSITWLKLLGAGVPREKYAMVTVSLIPVKLVLLLIFSKRLTGERPMEAFMKIYPFRLALNLVVVAFIWGTPYMITNHDIPVYFYALMVIIYGFVMISSYTMFVAKMAFFARSSDPALGGTYMTLMNTLNILGFSWPSSLMLLLVDPLTFQSCSTDTENTCSTPQLTKACAGECVTQVDGYYVLIGFCMVFGLLWLRWAIPTVRKLQRKEPEEWKVKTRRQKELEKSQFL
;
A
#
# COMPACT_ATOMS: atom_id res chain seq x y z
N SER A 1 -2.86 -2.57 12.99
CA SER A 1 -3.34 -1.60 11.97
C SER A 1 -3.37 -0.23 12.63
N PHE A 2 -2.81 0.80 11.99
CA PHE A 2 -2.81 2.18 12.52
C PHE A 2 -4.24 2.70 12.80
N TYR A 3 -5.22 2.31 11.98
CA TYR A 3 -6.62 2.67 12.17
C TYR A 3 -7.26 2.09 13.44
N PHE A 4 -6.78 0.93 13.92
CA PHE A 4 -7.24 0.38 15.20
C PHE A 4 -6.79 1.25 16.37
N PHE A 5 -5.57 1.79 16.30
CA PHE A 5 -5.06 2.73 17.28
C PHE A 5 -5.86 4.05 17.25
N ILE A 6 -6.11 4.62 16.08
CA ILE A 6 -6.94 5.85 15.94
C ILE A 6 -8.33 5.67 16.57
N ALA A 7 -8.96 4.51 16.38
CA ALA A 7 -10.26 4.23 16.99
C ALA A 7 -10.18 4.21 18.53
N LEU A 8 -9.14 3.61 19.11
CA LEU A 8 -8.94 3.53 20.57
C LEU A 8 -8.46 4.84 21.21
N GLU A 9 -7.86 5.74 20.43
CA GLU A 9 -7.46 7.07 20.87
C GLU A 9 -8.64 8.06 20.89
N SER A 10 -9.62 7.88 20.00
CA SER A 10 -10.78 8.77 19.90
C SER A 10 -11.69 8.64 21.14
N PRO A 11 -11.92 9.73 21.90
CA PRO A 11 -12.82 9.71 23.05
C PRO A 11 -14.27 9.43 22.64
N ASP A 12 -14.71 9.96 21.49
CA ASP A 12 -16.06 9.76 20.97
C ASP A 12 -16.35 8.29 20.64
N PHE A 13 -15.38 7.61 20.02
CA PHE A 13 -15.47 6.17 19.77
C PHE A 13 -15.50 5.37 21.08
N CYS A 14 -14.59 5.68 22.00
CA CYS A 14 -14.52 4.97 23.27
C CYS A 14 -15.78 5.14 24.12
N ASN A 15 -16.32 6.35 24.19
CA ASN A 15 -17.52 6.65 24.96
C ASN A 15 -18.79 6.08 24.29
N SER A 16 -18.80 5.90 22.97
CA SER A 16 -19.96 5.35 22.25
C SER A 16 -20.01 3.82 22.21
N TYR A 17 -18.86 3.14 22.19
CA TYR A 17 -18.79 1.69 21.92
C TYR A 17 -18.08 0.86 22.99
N LEU A 18 -17.21 1.45 23.82
CA LEU A 18 -16.34 0.72 24.75
C LEU A 18 -16.61 1.01 26.22
N ARG A 19 -17.09 2.21 26.56
CA ARG A 19 -17.28 2.66 27.94
C ARG A 19 -18.75 2.83 28.28
N SER A 20 -19.06 2.58 29.55
CA SER A 20 -20.36 2.87 30.15
C SER A 20 -20.45 4.30 30.69
N GLU A 21 -19.31 4.92 31.04
CA GLU A 21 -19.23 6.31 31.51
C GLU A 21 -18.34 7.15 30.59
N PRO A 22 -18.80 8.35 30.15
CA PRO A 22 -18.08 9.18 29.21
C PRO A 22 -16.89 9.88 29.87
N LEU A 23 -15.72 9.76 29.25
CA LEU A 23 -14.47 10.40 29.68
C LEU A 23 -13.87 11.21 28.52
N PRO A 24 -13.16 12.32 28.79
CA PRO A 24 -12.66 13.24 27.75
C PRO A 24 -11.45 12.72 26.96
N HIS A 25 -10.88 11.57 27.34
CA HIS A 25 -9.69 10.98 26.71
C HIS A 25 -10.00 9.57 26.20
N GLY A 26 -9.39 9.13 25.10
CA GLY A 26 -9.50 7.76 24.61
C GLY A 26 -9.05 6.69 25.62
N VAL A 27 -9.36 5.42 25.36
CA VAL A 27 -8.93 4.30 26.23
C VAL A 27 -7.41 4.14 26.22
N VAL A 28 -6.77 4.48 25.10
CA VAL A 28 -5.32 4.37 24.93
C VAL A 28 -4.76 5.69 24.42
N THR A 29 -3.76 6.23 25.12
CA THR A 29 -2.96 7.37 24.62
C THR A 29 -1.78 6.87 23.78
N LEU A 30 -1.30 7.70 22.86
CA LEU A 30 -0.11 7.38 22.05
C LEU A 30 1.09 7.00 22.91
N SER A 31 1.34 7.75 24.00
CA SER A 31 2.46 7.48 24.92
C SER A 31 2.33 6.14 25.63
N SER A 32 1.13 5.81 26.13
CA SER A 32 0.86 4.52 26.78
C SER A 32 0.99 3.36 25.79
N PHE A 33 0.46 3.51 24.58
CA PHE A 33 0.58 2.52 23.50
C PHE A 33 2.03 2.23 23.15
N LEU A 34 2.83 3.27 22.89
CA LEU A 34 4.24 3.14 22.54
C LEU A 34 5.05 2.52 23.67
N SER A 35 4.78 2.91 24.92
CA SER A 35 5.47 2.35 26.10
C SER A 35 5.17 0.86 26.27
N PHE A 36 3.91 0.45 26.12
CA PHE A 36 3.50 -0.95 26.22
C PHE A 36 4.16 -1.81 25.12
N PHE A 37 4.01 -1.42 23.85
CA PHE A 37 4.60 -2.18 22.75
C PHE A 37 6.14 -2.15 22.79
N GLY A 38 6.75 -1.06 23.28
CA GLY A 38 8.18 -0.98 23.53
C GLY A 38 8.68 -2.07 24.49
N TRP A 39 8.02 -2.24 25.63
CA TRP A 39 8.35 -3.32 26.58
C TRP A 39 8.12 -4.72 25.98
N VAL A 40 7.01 -4.92 25.27
CA VAL A 40 6.74 -6.19 24.57
C VAL A 40 7.87 -6.52 23.58
N PHE A 41 8.33 -5.53 22.80
CA PHE A 41 9.46 -5.71 21.88
C PHE A 41 10.75 -6.07 22.61
N LEU A 42 11.08 -5.40 23.72
CA LEU A 42 12.29 -5.71 24.50
C LEU A 42 12.25 -7.12 25.09
N VAL A 43 11.13 -7.49 25.71
CA VAL A 43 10.95 -8.82 26.32
C VAL A 43 11.03 -9.91 25.26
N THR A 44 10.28 -9.78 24.16
CA THR A 44 10.27 -10.79 23.10
C THR A 44 11.64 -10.93 22.42
N THR A 45 12.34 -9.83 22.15
CA THR A 45 13.69 -9.86 21.56
C THR A 45 14.70 -10.53 22.51
N THR A 46 14.61 -10.23 23.81
CA THR A 46 15.48 -10.86 24.84
C THR A 46 15.20 -12.36 24.94
N LEU A 47 13.92 -12.75 24.92
CA LEU A 47 13.52 -14.17 24.93
C LEU A 47 14.03 -14.91 23.69
N VAL A 48 13.92 -14.31 22.50
CA VAL A 48 14.46 -14.90 21.26
C VAL A 48 15.97 -15.04 21.36
N TRP A 49 16.68 -14.01 21.84
CA TRP A 49 18.13 -14.05 22.02
C TRP A 49 18.58 -15.14 22.99
N MET A 50 17.86 -15.34 24.10
CA MET A 50 18.21 -16.36 25.10
C MET A 50 17.81 -17.78 24.69
N LEU A 51 16.64 -17.96 24.08
CA LEU A 51 16.06 -19.28 23.81
C LEU A 51 16.44 -19.82 22.43
N LYS A 52 16.64 -18.95 21.43
CA LYS A 52 16.94 -19.38 20.06
C LYS A 52 18.45 -19.50 19.87
N ARG A 53 18.97 -20.70 20.04
CA ARG A 53 20.32 -21.04 19.59
C ARG A 53 20.31 -21.25 18.07
N GLU A 54 21.21 -20.57 17.37
CA GLU A 54 21.47 -20.81 15.96
C GLU A 54 22.17 -22.16 15.80
N LYS A 55 21.67 -22.99 14.88
CA LYS A 55 22.35 -24.23 14.50
C LYS A 55 23.34 -23.89 13.39
N ALA A 56 24.53 -24.50 13.42
CA ALA A 56 25.43 -24.43 12.29
C ALA A 56 24.71 -24.95 11.03
N PRO A 57 24.88 -24.28 9.87
CA PRO A 57 24.27 -24.75 8.63
C PRO A 57 24.77 -26.17 8.32
N PRO A 58 23.90 -27.05 7.79
CA PRO A 58 24.31 -28.35 7.31
C PRO A 58 25.43 -28.22 6.24
N PRO A 59 26.31 -29.21 6.10
CA PRO A 59 27.49 -29.14 5.22
C PRO A 59 27.17 -28.96 3.73
N ASP A 60 25.91 -29.17 3.31
CA ASP A 60 25.43 -28.95 1.94
C ASP A 60 24.95 -27.51 1.65
N ASP A 61 24.78 -26.68 2.69
CA ASP A 61 24.41 -25.27 2.52
C ASP A 61 25.65 -24.41 2.21
N GLU A 62 25.49 -23.37 1.38
CA GLU A 62 26.59 -22.46 1.05
C GLU A 62 27.22 -21.88 2.34
N PRO A 63 28.56 -21.75 2.40
CA PRO A 63 29.24 -21.22 3.57
C PRO A 63 28.69 -19.83 3.92
N VAL A 64 28.60 -19.54 5.22
CA VAL A 64 28.16 -18.23 5.74
C VAL A 64 29.03 -17.14 5.10
N LEU A 65 28.46 -16.42 4.15
CA LEU A 65 29.17 -15.39 3.41
C LEU A 65 29.56 -14.25 4.35
N GLY A 66 30.78 -13.75 4.18
CA GLY A 66 31.20 -12.53 4.87
C GLY A 66 30.32 -11.36 4.45
N VAL A 67 30.15 -10.35 5.32
CA VAL A 67 29.27 -9.18 5.07
C VAL A 67 29.52 -8.56 3.69
N LEU A 68 30.80 -8.36 3.32
CA LEU A 68 31.18 -7.81 2.02
C LEU A 68 30.78 -8.72 0.85
N GLU A 69 30.87 -10.03 1.03
CA GLU A 69 30.51 -11.02 0.01
C GLU A 69 29.00 -11.08 -0.18
N THR A 70 28.22 -10.96 0.90
CA THR A 70 26.75 -10.83 0.85
C THR A 70 26.33 -9.60 0.06
N TYR A 71 26.97 -8.44 0.27
CA TYR A 71 26.70 -7.25 -0.55
C TYR A 71 27.08 -7.46 -2.02
N LYS A 72 28.22 -8.08 -2.30
CA LYS A 72 28.63 -8.42 -3.69
C LYS A 72 27.61 -9.37 -4.35
N GLN A 73 27.11 -10.36 -3.62
CA GLN A 73 26.05 -11.26 -4.09
C GLN A 73 24.75 -10.49 -4.35
N LEU A 74 24.32 -9.60 -3.46
CA LEU A 74 23.11 -8.78 -3.66
C LEU A 74 23.21 -7.93 -4.94
N VAL A 75 24.35 -7.28 -5.16
CA VAL A 75 24.60 -6.51 -6.40
C VAL A 75 24.53 -7.41 -7.62
N ARG A 76 25.01 -8.66 -7.51
CA ARG A 76 24.94 -9.63 -8.59
C ARG A 76 23.51 -10.09 -8.87
N ILE A 77 22.69 -10.29 -7.84
CA ILE A 77 21.24 -10.58 -7.94
C ILE A 77 20.54 -9.42 -8.66
N MET A 78 20.76 -8.18 -8.22
CA MET A 78 20.19 -6.97 -8.87
C MET A 78 20.60 -6.81 -10.34
N ARG A 79 21.73 -7.39 -10.75
CA ARG A 79 22.19 -7.33 -12.14
C ARG A 79 21.49 -8.33 -13.07
N LEU A 80 20.75 -9.30 -12.54
CA LEU A 80 20.02 -10.30 -13.34
C LEU A 80 18.98 -9.62 -14.24
N PRO A 81 18.90 -9.97 -15.53
CA PRO A 81 18.01 -9.30 -16.48
C PRO A 81 16.52 -9.53 -16.15
N ALA A 82 16.17 -10.73 -15.66
CA ALA A 82 14.83 -11.04 -15.17
C ALA A 82 14.46 -10.12 -14.00
N LEU A 83 15.40 -9.93 -13.07
CA LEU A 83 15.19 -9.11 -11.90
C LEU A 83 15.07 -7.63 -12.22
N LYS A 84 15.93 -7.08 -13.08
CA LYS A 84 15.84 -5.66 -13.51
C LYS A 84 14.46 -5.33 -14.09
N THR A 85 13.99 -6.19 -15.00
CA THR A 85 12.69 -6.02 -15.63
C THR A 85 11.58 -6.12 -14.60
N PHE A 86 11.70 -7.06 -13.65
CA PHE A 86 10.72 -7.23 -12.60
C PHE A 86 10.71 -6.07 -11.58
N SER A 87 11.88 -5.55 -11.21
CA SER A 87 12.02 -4.35 -10.38
C SER A 87 11.33 -3.15 -11.02
N LEU A 88 11.47 -2.97 -12.35
CA LEU A 88 10.76 -1.92 -13.07
C LEU A 88 9.23 -2.08 -12.97
N VAL A 89 8.72 -3.31 -13.12
CA VAL A 89 7.30 -3.62 -12.93
C VAL A 89 6.85 -3.26 -11.51
N LEU A 90 7.61 -3.66 -10.48
CA LEU A 90 7.28 -3.37 -9.08
C LEU A 90 7.31 -1.87 -8.76
N LEU A 91 8.26 -1.13 -9.31
CA LEU A 91 8.40 0.32 -9.07
C LEU A 91 7.32 1.14 -9.77
N THR A 92 6.76 0.66 -10.88
CA THR A 92 5.83 1.43 -11.72
C THR A 92 4.36 1.02 -11.55
N MET A 93 4.06 -0.21 -11.12
CA MET A 93 2.68 -0.72 -11.03
C MET A 93 1.76 0.13 -10.16
N SER A 94 2.32 0.82 -9.16
CA SER A 94 1.57 1.55 -8.14
C SER A 94 1.09 2.93 -8.59
N ILE A 95 1.68 3.48 -9.65
CA ILE A 95 1.31 4.81 -10.15
C ILE A 95 -0.16 4.84 -10.54
N SER A 96 -0.72 3.73 -11.02
CA SER A 96 -2.10 3.65 -11.50
C SER A 96 -3.16 3.77 -10.41
N PHE A 97 -2.78 3.57 -9.14
CA PHE A 97 -3.71 3.62 -8.00
C PHE A 97 -3.25 4.55 -6.87
N SER A 98 -2.07 5.16 -6.97
CA SER A 98 -1.48 5.97 -5.91
C SER A 98 -2.33 7.19 -5.52
N ALA A 99 -2.92 7.90 -6.48
CA ALA A 99 -3.78 9.06 -6.19
C ALA A 99 -5.03 8.65 -5.41
N CYS A 100 -5.67 7.55 -5.84
CA CYS A 100 -6.84 6.99 -5.17
C CYS A 100 -6.50 6.47 -3.77
N ASP A 101 -5.35 5.84 -3.56
CA ASP A 101 -5.02 5.25 -2.26
C ASP A 101 -4.49 6.27 -1.24
N SER A 102 -3.86 7.36 -1.71
CA SER A 102 -3.22 8.36 -0.83
C SER A 102 -4.13 9.54 -0.48
N ILE A 103 -4.92 10.03 -1.45
CA ILE A 103 -5.64 11.31 -1.33
C ILE A 103 -7.10 11.10 -0.89
N THR A 104 -7.72 10.00 -1.32
CA THR A 104 -9.15 9.74 -1.10
C THR A 104 -9.59 9.83 0.37
N TRP A 105 -8.81 9.25 1.29
CA TRP A 105 -9.10 9.33 2.73
C TRP A 105 -9.13 10.79 3.20
N LEU A 106 -8.19 11.61 2.75
CA LEU A 106 -8.12 13.03 3.11
C LEU A 106 -9.32 13.80 2.55
N LYS A 107 -9.79 13.46 1.35
CA LYS A 107 -11.00 14.06 0.76
C LYS A 107 -12.27 13.69 1.52
N LEU A 108 -12.40 12.45 1.99
CA LEU A 108 -13.55 12.05 2.82
C LEU A 108 -13.55 12.79 4.17
N LEU A 109 -12.39 12.95 4.79
CA LEU A 109 -12.28 13.77 6.00
C LEU A 109 -12.63 15.23 5.75
N GLY A 110 -12.13 15.81 4.64
CA GLY A 110 -12.45 17.18 4.24
C GLY A 110 -13.93 17.39 3.92
N ALA A 111 -14.62 16.35 3.46
CA ALA A 111 -16.06 16.37 3.20
C ALA A 111 -16.93 16.23 4.46
N GLY A 112 -16.32 16.08 5.65
CA GLY A 112 -17.02 16.00 6.93
C GLY A 112 -17.19 14.60 7.51
N VAL A 113 -16.61 13.56 6.89
CA VAL A 113 -16.63 12.20 7.48
C VAL A 113 -15.71 12.16 8.71
N PRO A 114 -16.21 11.77 9.90
CA PRO A 114 -15.38 11.69 11.09
C PRO A 114 -14.30 10.61 10.96
N ARG A 115 -13.10 10.90 11.51
CA ARG A 115 -11.90 10.05 11.40
C ARG A 115 -12.13 8.67 12.00
N GLU A 116 -12.85 8.62 13.12
CA GLU A 116 -13.19 7.42 13.86
C GLU A 116 -14.17 6.52 13.10
N LYS A 117 -15.14 7.09 12.37
CA LYS A 117 -16.09 6.30 11.56
C LYS A 117 -15.41 5.68 10.36
N TYR A 118 -14.51 6.41 9.69
CA TYR A 118 -13.69 5.84 8.62
C TYR A 118 -12.76 4.73 9.14
N ALA A 119 -12.12 4.96 10.29
CA ALA A 119 -11.25 3.97 10.93
C ALA A 119 -12.04 2.71 11.27
N MET A 120 -13.26 2.84 11.80
CA MET A 120 -14.17 1.72 12.10
C MET A 120 -14.50 0.91 10.83
N VAL A 121 -14.90 1.57 9.74
CA VAL A 121 -15.17 0.88 8.45
C VAL A 121 -13.94 0.10 7.99
N THR A 122 -12.76 0.71 8.05
CA THR A 122 -11.51 0.07 7.61
C THR A 122 -11.13 -1.11 8.50
N VAL A 123 -11.31 -0.99 9.82
CA VAL A 123 -11.04 -2.06 10.79
C VAL A 123 -12.00 -3.23 10.58
N SER A 124 -13.28 -2.98 10.33
CA SER A 124 -14.29 -4.02 10.07
C SER A 124 -14.00 -4.84 8.80
N LEU A 125 -13.22 -4.31 7.85
CA LEU A 125 -12.81 -5.04 6.65
C LEU A 125 -11.60 -5.99 6.88
N ILE A 126 -10.88 -5.86 8.01
CA ILE A 126 -9.70 -6.70 8.31
C ILE A 126 -10.07 -8.18 8.51
N PRO A 127 -11.11 -8.56 9.28
CA PRO A 127 -11.52 -9.96 9.42
C PRO A 127 -11.92 -10.57 8.08
N VAL A 128 -12.65 -9.81 7.25
CA VAL A 128 -13.05 -10.23 5.89
C VAL A 128 -11.83 -10.60 5.06
N LYS A 129 -10.80 -9.76 5.08
CA LYS A 129 -9.51 -10.01 4.43
C LYS A 129 -8.84 -11.30 4.91
N LEU A 130 -8.86 -11.59 6.21
CA LEU A 130 -8.26 -12.81 6.78
C LEU A 130 -9.03 -14.07 6.35
N VAL A 131 -10.37 -14.03 6.40
CA VAL A 131 -11.21 -15.15 5.96
C VAL A 131 -11.01 -15.43 4.46
N LEU A 132 -10.97 -14.38 3.64
CA LEU A 132 -10.63 -14.51 2.21
C LEU A 132 -9.25 -15.13 1.99
N LEU A 133 -8.24 -14.79 2.81
CA LEU A 133 -6.93 -15.44 2.71
C LEU A 133 -7.05 -16.95 2.92
N LEU A 134 -7.76 -17.38 3.97
CA LEU A 134 -7.85 -18.80 4.30
C LEU A 134 -8.53 -19.60 3.17
N ILE A 135 -9.64 -19.08 2.64
CA ILE A 135 -10.43 -19.73 1.59
C ILE A 135 -9.67 -19.75 0.25
N PHE A 136 -9.11 -18.61 -0.16
CA PHE A 136 -8.53 -18.46 -1.50
C PHE A 136 -7.02 -18.71 -1.56
N SER A 137 -6.35 -18.95 -0.42
CA SER A 137 -4.90 -19.22 -0.35
C SER A 137 -4.44 -20.23 -1.40
N LYS A 138 -5.06 -21.43 -1.42
CA LYS A 138 -4.71 -22.52 -2.34
C LYS A 138 -4.95 -22.16 -3.82
N ARG A 139 -5.98 -21.38 -4.11
CA ARG A 139 -6.32 -20.98 -5.50
C ARG A 139 -5.39 -19.87 -6.00
N LEU A 140 -4.95 -18.98 -5.11
CA LEU A 140 -4.08 -17.85 -5.44
C LEU A 140 -2.60 -18.21 -5.51
N THR A 141 -2.18 -19.28 -4.81
CA THR A 141 -0.81 -19.84 -4.90
C THR A 141 -0.63 -20.86 -6.03
N GLY A 142 -1.62 -21.01 -6.93
CA GLY A 142 -1.56 -21.90 -8.09
C GLY A 142 -0.37 -21.61 -9.03
N GLU A 143 -0.15 -22.45 -10.05
CA GLU A 143 1.05 -22.46 -10.90
C GLU A 143 1.40 -21.12 -11.58
N ARG A 144 0.43 -20.21 -11.74
CA ARG A 144 0.57 -18.96 -12.49
C ARG A 144 0.08 -17.72 -11.70
N PRO A 145 0.78 -17.33 -10.61
CA PRO A 145 0.29 -16.28 -9.71
C PRO A 145 0.25 -14.90 -10.38
N MET A 146 1.24 -14.58 -11.22
CA MET A 146 1.30 -13.30 -11.92
C MET A 146 0.25 -13.16 -13.03
N GLU A 147 -0.22 -14.26 -13.61
CA GLU A 147 -1.37 -14.24 -14.52
C GLU A 147 -2.66 -13.87 -13.78
N ALA A 148 -2.85 -14.37 -12.55
CA ALA A 148 -3.96 -13.96 -11.70
C ALA A 148 -3.88 -12.46 -11.34
N PHE A 149 -2.69 -11.97 -11.00
CA PHE A 149 -2.44 -10.54 -10.79
C PHE A 149 -2.88 -9.70 -12.00
N MET A 150 -2.48 -10.09 -13.21
CA MET A 150 -2.83 -9.34 -14.43
C MET A 150 -4.32 -9.37 -14.78
N LYS A 151 -5.05 -10.42 -14.39
CA LYS A 151 -6.52 -10.48 -14.56
C LYS A 151 -7.26 -9.56 -13.59
N ILE A 152 -6.75 -9.43 -12.37
CA ILE A 152 -7.38 -8.62 -11.31
C ILE A 152 -7.03 -7.14 -11.44
N TYR A 153 -5.85 -6.81 -11.97
CA TYR A 153 -5.39 -5.44 -12.16
C TYR A 153 -6.39 -4.52 -12.88
N PRO A 154 -6.97 -4.88 -14.06
CA PRO A 154 -7.96 -4.02 -14.72
C PRO A 154 -9.24 -3.84 -13.91
N PHE A 155 -9.67 -4.86 -13.18
CA PHE A 155 -10.81 -4.76 -12.26
C PHE A 155 -10.52 -3.78 -11.12
N ARG A 156 -9.33 -3.87 -10.51
CA ARG A 156 -8.87 -2.91 -9.49
C ARG A 156 -8.81 -1.48 -10.02
N LEU A 157 -8.33 -1.32 -11.26
CA LEU A 157 -8.25 -0.03 -11.94
C LEU A 157 -9.64 0.56 -12.21
N ALA A 158 -10.61 -0.25 -12.65
CA ALA A 158 -11.99 0.18 -12.82
C ALA A 158 -12.66 0.61 -11.49
N LEU A 159 -12.36 -0.08 -10.39
CA LEU A 159 -12.85 0.30 -9.06
C LEU A 159 -12.37 1.69 -8.62
N ASN A 160 -11.23 2.20 -9.10
CA ASN A 160 -10.82 3.58 -8.83
C ASN A 160 -11.86 4.58 -9.34
N LEU A 161 -12.45 4.34 -10.51
CA LEU A 161 -13.49 5.22 -11.06
C LEU A 161 -14.74 5.21 -10.18
N VAL A 162 -15.10 4.05 -9.62
CA VAL A 162 -16.23 3.92 -8.69
C VAL A 162 -15.97 4.72 -7.40
N VAL A 163 -14.75 4.65 -6.86
CA VAL A 163 -14.35 5.42 -5.68
C VAL A 163 -14.42 6.93 -5.96
N VAL A 164 -13.97 7.36 -7.13
CA VAL A 164 -14.05 8.77 -7.54
C VAL A 164 -15.49 9.24 -7.68
N ALA A 165 -16.33 8.46 -8.35
CA ALA A 165 -17.74 8.76 -8.50
C ALA A 165 -18.44 8.86 -7.14
N PHE A 166 -18.08 7.99 -6.20
CA PHE A 166 -18.57 8.05 -4.83
C PHE A 166 -18.16 9.34 -4.12
N ILE A 167 -16.90 9.75 -4.21
CA ILE A 167 -16.40 10.99 -3.58
C ILE A 167 -17.04 12.24 -4.19
N TRP A 168 -17.22 12.25 -5.51
CA TRP A 168 -17.93 13.32 -6.20
C TRP A 168 -19.39 13.42 -5.76
N GLY A 169 -20.03 12.28 -5.47
CA GLY A 169 -21.38 12.20 -4.93
C GLY A 169 -21.50 12.56 -3.44
N THR A 170 -20.42 12.46 -2.66
CA THR A 170 -20.40 12.72 -1.21
C THR A 170 -21.04 14.04 -0.78
N PRO A 171 -20.71 15.23 -1.35
CA PRO A 171 -21.33 16.49 -0.92
C PRO A 171 -22.85 16.54 -1.10
N TYR A 172 -23.41 15.77 -2.04
CA TYR A 172 -24.86 15.67 -2.23
C TYR A 172 -25.54 14.74 -1.22
N MET A 173 -24.79 13.79 -0.63
CA MET A 173 -25.32 12.83 0.33
C MET A 173 -25.22 13.32 1.78
N ILE A 174 -24.28 14.21 2.08
CA ILE A 174 -24.08 14.77 3.43
C ILE A 174 -24.91 16.05 3.55
N THR A 175 -26.08 15.95 4.19
CA THR A 175 -26.95 17.10 4.48
C THR A 175 -26.84 17.48 5.95
N ASN A 176 -26.54 18.74 6.27
CA ASN A 176 -26.51 19.28 7.65
C ASN A 176 -25.63 18.52 8.65
N HIS A 177 -24.45 18.03 8.23
CA HIS A 177 -23.49 17.28 9.07
C HIS A 177 -23.98 15.92 9.63
N ASP A 178 -25.23 15.53 9.37
CA ASP A 178 -25.71 14.17 9.65
C ASP A 178 -25.42 13.25 8.46
N ILE A 179 -24.49 12.32 8.66
CA ILE A 179 -24.11 11.35 7.63
C ILE A 179 -25.05 10.14 7.75
N PRO A 180 -25.88 9.88 6.72
CA PRO A 180 -26.87 8.81 6.80
C PRO A 180 -26.23 7.42 6.75
N VAL A 181 -26.88 6.43 7.36
CA VAL A 181 -26.36 5.04 7.46
C VAL A 181 -26.09 4.42 6.08
N TYR A 182 -26.89 4.77 5.07
CA TYR A 182 -26.68 4.26 3.70
C TYR A 182 -25.32 4.68 3.11
N PHE A 183 -24.79 5.85 3.48
CA PHE A 183 -23.49 6.33 3.02
C PHE A 183 -22.38 5.40 3.53
N TYR A 184 -22.41 5.05 4.82
CA TYR A 184 -21.45 4.12 5.41
C TYR A 184 -21.59 2.70 4.86
N ALA A 185 -22.81 2.23 4.59
CA ALA A 185 -23.04 0.93 3.95
C ALA A 185 -22.43 0.90 2.53
N LEU A 186 -22.64 1.95 1.74
CA LEU A 186 -22.07 2.08 0.40
C LEU A 186 -20.53 2.14 0.45
N MET A 187 -19.99 2.91 1.41
CA MET A 187 -18.54 2.97 1.66
C MET A 187 -17.97 1.58 1.98
N VAL A 188 -18.58 0.82 2.90
CA VAL A 188 -18.12 -0.55 3.24
C VAL A 188 -18.08 -1.44 2.00
N ILE A 189 -19.10 -1.37 1.14
CA ILE A 189 -19.18 -2.19 -0.09
C ILE A 189 -18.07 -1.81 -1.06
N ILE A 190 -17.94 -0.52 -1.40
CA ILE A 190 -16.96 -0.03 -2.38
C ILE A 190 -15.53 -0.32 -1.90
N TYR A 191 -15.21 0.07 -0.66
CA TYR A 191 -13.88 -0.16 -0.08
C TYR A 191 -13.62 -1.64 0.19
N GLY A 192 -14.66 -2.44 0.44
CA GLY A 192 -14.56 -3.90 0.50
C GLY A 192 -14.05 -4.50 -0.80
N PHE A 193 -14.65 -4.14 -1.94
CA PHE A 193 -14.17 -4.60 -3.26
C PHE A 193 -12.75 -4.11 -3.58
N VAL A 194 -12.44 -2.86 -3.27
CA VAL A 194 -11.08 -2.29 -3.43
C VAL A 194 -10.07 -3.04 -2.56
N MET A 195 -10.42 -3.36 -1.32
CA MET A 195 -9.55 -4.09 -0.40
C MET A 195 -9.33 -5.53 -0.86
N ILE A 196 -10.38 -6.23 -1.27
CA ILE A 196 -10.30 -7.62 -1.76
C ILE A 196 -9.39 -7.70 -2.99
N SER A 197 -9.58 -6.81 -3.97
CA SER A 197 -8.78 -6.79 -5.19
C SER A 197 -7.31 -6.48 -4.90
N SER A 198 -7.03 -5.44 -4.12
CA SER A 198 -5.66 -5.05 -3.73
C SER A 198 -4.96 -6.15 -2.93
N TYR A 199 -5.68 -6.81 -2.04
CA TYR A 199 -5.12 -7.90 -1.25
C TYR A 199 -4.84 -9.14 -2.10
N THR A 200 -5.74 -9.48 -3.01
CA THR A 200 -5.52 -10.60 -3.94
C THR A 200 -4.28 -10.37 -4.80
N MET A 201 -4.09 -9.13 -5.29
CA MET A 201 -2.89 -8.71 -6.00
C MET A 201 -1.63 -8.83 -5.12
N PHE A 202 -1.70 -8.45 -3.84
CA PHE A 202 -0.60 -8.60 -2.89
C PHE A 202 -0.20 -10.07 -2.70
N VAL A 203 -1.17 -10.96 -2.48
CA VAL A 203 -0.91 -12.40 -2.33
C VAL A 203 -0.27 -13.00 -3.59
N ALA A 204 -0.77 -12.64 -4.78
CA ALA A 204 -0.19 -13.08 -6.04
C ALA A 204 1.26 -12.64 -6.22
N LYS A 205 1.60 -11.40 -5.83
CA LYS A 205 3.00 -10.91 -5.84
C LYS A 205 3.89 -11.71 -4.89
N MET A 206 3.43 -11.94 -3.67
CA MET A 206 4.22 -12.68 -2.67
C MET A 206 4.41 -14.15 -3.06
N ALA A 207 3.39 -14.78 -3.67
CA ALA A 207 3.51 -16.12 -4.23
C ALA A 207 4.53 -16.18 -5.37
N PHE A 208 4.58 -15.15 -6.21
CA PHE A 208 5.60 -15.05 -7.24
C PHE A 208 6.99 -14.86 -6.65
N PHE A 209 7.16 -13.96 -5.67
CA PHE A 209 8.44 -13.73 -5.00
C PHE A 209 8.99 -15.04 -4.42
N ALA A 210 8.14 -15.82 -3.73
CA ALA A 210 8.54 -17.08 -3.11
C ALA A 210 9.00 -18.12 -4.13
N ARG A 211 8.42 -18.13 -5.33
CA ARG A 211 8.80 -19.05 -6.40
C ARG A 211 10.01 -18.62 -7.20
N SER A 212 10.15 -17.32 -7.44
CA SER A 212 11.25 -16.78 -8.27
C SER A 212 12.55 -16.63 -7.48
N SER A 213 12.49 -16.64 -6.15
CA SER A 213 13.66 -16.50 -5.30
C SER A 213 14.50 -17.78 -5.30
N ASP A 214 15.81 -17.61 -5.43
CA ASP A 214 16.77 -18.71 -5.34
C ASP A 214 16.69 -19.36 -3.94
N PRO A 215 16.42 -20.67 -3.80
CA PRO A 215 16.34 -21.33 -2.49
C PRO A 215 17.59 -21.15 -1.62
N ALA A 216 18.78 -21.09 -2.23
CA ALA A 216 20.04 -20.90 -1.51
C ALA A 216 20.17 -19.49 -0.89
N LEU A 217 19.56 -18.48 -1.51
CA LEU A 217 19.61 -17.08 -1.09
C LEU A 217 18.20 -16.51 -0.83
N GLY A 218 17.25 -17.37 -0.45
CA GLY A 218 15.82 -17.05 -0.45
C GLY A 218 15.48 -15.88 0.47
N GLY A 219 16.09 -15.83 1.66
CA GLY A 219 15.88 -14.73 2.62
C GLY A 219 16.30 -13.37 2.06
N THR A 220 17.53 -13.27 1.55
CA THR A 220 18.09 -12.04 0.98
C THR A 220 17.31 -11.60 -0.26
N TYR A 221 16.97 -12.54 -1.14
CA TYR A 221 16.25 -12.28 -2.38
C TYR A 221 14.82 -11.79 -2.11
N MET A 222 14.07 -12.49 -1.24
CA MET A 222 12.71 -12.11 -0.85
C MET A 222 12.68 -10.73 -0.20
N THR A 223 13.65 -10.44 0.67
CA THR A 223 13.76 -9.14 1.33
C THR A 223 13.99 -8.03 0.31
N LEU A 224 14.91 -8.21 -0.65
CA LEU A 224 15.14 -7.26 -1.73
C LEU A 224 13.86 -6.99 -2.54
N MET A 225 13.12 -8.03 -2.93
CA MET A 225 11.85 -7.89 -3.66
C MET A 225 10.80 -7.13 -2.86
N ASN A 226 10.70 -7.42 -1.56
CA ASN A 226 9.78 -6.70 -0.67
C ASN A 226 10.17 -5.23 -0.53
N THR A 227 11.46 -4.93 -0.41
CA THR A 227 11.98 -3.55 -0.39
C THR A 227 11.62 -2.80 -1.66
N LEU A 228 11.83 -3.41 -2.84
CA LEU A 228 11.45 -2.81 -4.12
C LEU A 228 9.93 -2.59 -4.23
N ASN A 229 9.12 -3.52 -3.73
CA ASN A 229 7.67 -3.38 -3.70
C ASN A 229 7.20 -2.26 -2.74
N ILE A 230 7.83 -2.11 -1.58
CA ILE A 230 7.54 -1.02 -0.64
C ILE A 230 7.93 0.31 -1.26
N LEU A 231 9.15 0.43 -1.80
CA LEU A 231 9.60 1.64 -2.49
C LEU A 231 8.64 1.99 -3.63
N GLY A 232 8.29 1.00 -4.45
CA GLY A 232 7.36 1.16 -5.57
C GLY A 232 5.97 1.64 -5.19
N PHE A 233 5.53 1.41 -3.95
CA PHE A 233 4.28 1.94 -3.42
C PHE A 233 4.43 3.34 -2.80
N SER A 234 5.53 3.58 -2.07
CA SER A 234 5.72 4.83 -1.34
C SER A 234 6.02 6.01 -2.24
N TRP A 235 6.93 5.88 -3.22
CA TRP A 235 7.34 7.02 -4.04
C TRP A 235 6.20 7.62 -4.88
N PRO A 236 5.31 6.83 -5.53
CA PRO A 236 4.19 7.41 -6.27
C PRO A 236 3.18 8.06 -5.33
N SER A 237 2.95 7.46 -4.16
CA SER A 237 2.02 7.99 -3.15
C SER A 237 2.47 9.37 -2.65
N SER A 238 3.75 9.51 -2.30
CA SER A 238 4.34 10.80 -1.92
C SER A 238 4.28 11.82 -3.06
N LEU A 239 4.54 11.39 -4.30
CA LEU A 239 4.46 12.26 -5.46
C LEU A 239 3.03 12.79 -5.69
N MET A 240 2.01 11.93 -5.59
CA MET A 240 0.62 12.37 -5.76
C MET A 240 0.19 13.36 -4.68
N LEU A 241 0.60 13.14 -3.42
CA LEU A 241 0.33 14.08 -2.34
C LEU A 241 1.04 15.42 -2.53
N LEU A 242 2.25 15.44 -3.10
CA LEU A 242 2.95 16.69 -3.39
C LEU A 242 2.33 17.45 -4.58
N LEU A 243 1.75 16.72 -5.54
CA LEU A 243 1.16 17.29 -6.75
C LEU A 243 -0.29 17.76 -6.58
N VAL A 244 -1.02 17.30 -5.55
CA VAL A 244 -2.45 17.62 -5.42
C VAL A 244 -2.71 19.12 -5.23
N ASP A 245 -1.92 19.81 -4.41
CA ASP A 245 -2.14 21.24 -4.13
C ASP A 245 -1.78 22.12 -5.33
N PRO A 246 -0.61 21.96 -6.00
CA PRO A 246 -0.29 22.75 -7.20
C PRO A 246 -1.25 22.55 -8.38
N LEU A 247 -1.90 21.38 -8.46
CA LEU A 247 -2.90 21.08 -9.49
C LEU A 247 -4.33 21.51 -9.11
N THR A 248 -4.53 22.03 -7.90
CA THR A 248 -5.84 22.50 -7.43
C THR A 248 -5.98 23.99 -7.70
N PHE A 249 -6.91 24.36 -8.57
CA PHE A 249 -7.23 25.76 -8.88
C PHE A 249 -8.47 26.21 -8.11
N GLN A 250 -8.28 27.24 -7.28
CA GLN A 250 -9.33 27.89 -6.51
C GLN A 250 -9.55 29.30 -7.03
N SER A 251 -10.80 29.71 -7.19
CA SER A 251 -11.16 31.09 -7.50
C SER A 251 -11.91 31.65 -6.30
N CYS A 252 -11.30 32.66 -5.67
CA CYS A 252 -11.88 33.34 -4.54
C CYS A 252 -12.53 34.64 -5.01
N SER A 253 -13.82 34.83 -4.70
CA SER A 253 -14.50 36.09 -4.99
C SER A 253 -14.04 37.14 -3.98
N THR A 254 -13.42 38.22 -4.44
CA THR A 254 -13.05 39.34 -3.57
C THR A 254 -14.27 40.25 -3.41
N ASP A 255 -14.76 40.41 -2.19
CA ASP A 255 -15.88 41.29 -1.90
C ASP A 255 -15.39 42.75 -1.94
N THR A 256 -15.88 43.55 -2.89
CA THR A 256 -15.32 44.86 -3.24
C THR A 256 -15.55 45.96 -2.19
N GLU A 257 -16.39 45.72 -1.18
CA GLU A 257 -16.70 46.71 -0.11
C GLU A 257 -15.92 46.49 1.20
N ASN A 258 -15.17 45.38 1.35
CA ASN A 258 -14.51 45.06 2.62
C ASN A 258 -13.08 45.63 2.69
N THR A 259 -12.79 46.47 3.69
CA THR A 259 -11.50 47.19 3.83
C THR A 259 -10.36 46.37 4.47
N CYS A 260 -10.55 45.06 4.65
CA CYS A 260 -9.57 44.05 5.10
C CYS A 260 -8.61 44.45 6.23
N SER A 261 -9.05 45.26 7.18
CA SER A 261 -8.16 45.92 8.14
C SER A 261 -7.91 45.13 9.43
N THR A 262 -8.75 44.13 9.75
CA THR A 262 -8.61 43.28 10.95
C THR A 262 -8.43 41.81 10.56
N PRO A 263 -7.78 40.98 11.41
CA PRO A 263 -7.53 39.56 11.12
C PRO A 263 -8.81 38.70 10.97
N GLN A 264 -9.95 39.15 11.49
CA GLN A 264 -11.25 38.53 11.18
C GLN A 264 -11.80 38.99 9.83
N LEU A 265 -11.65 40.27 9.46
CA LEU A 265 -12.07 40.78 8.15
C LEU A 265 -11.18 40.29 7.01
N THR A 266 -9.91 39.96 7.23
CA THR A 266 -9.05 39.34 6.19
C THR A 266 -9.51 37.94 5.82
N LYS A 267 -10.02 37.15 6.78
CA LYS A 267 -10.65 35.85 6.50
C LYS A 267 -11.97 35.98 5.74
N ALA A 268 -12.73 37.05 5.99
CA ALA A 268 -13.96 37.36 5.25
C ALA A 268 -13.67 37.94 3.85
N CYS A 269 -12.66 38.80 3.72
CA CYS A 269 -12.17 39.34 2.45
C CYS A 269 -11.63 38.27 1.50
N ALA A 270 -11.12 37.16 2.04
CA ALA A 270 -10.68 36.03 1.24
C ALA A 270 -11.83 35.38 0.46
N GLY A 271 -13.09 35.73 0.76
CA GLY A 271 -14.28 35.15 0.14
C GLY A 271 -14.42 33.67 0.44
N GLU A 272 -15.58 33.10 0.12
CA GLU A 272 -15.67 31.65 -0.02
C GLU A 272 -14.91 31.26 -1.30
N CYS A 273 -13.70 30.74 -1.14
CA CYS A 273 -12.91 30.22 -2.25
C CYS A 273 -13.59 28.97 -2.82
N VAL A 274 -14.20 29.11 -3.99
CA VAL A 274 -14.82 27.99 -4.70
C VAL A 274 -13.72 27.26 -5.50
N THR A 275 -13.55 25.96 -5.23
CA THR A 275 -12.65 25.11 -6.03
C THR A 275 -13.26 24.90 -7.41
N GLN A 276 -12.65 25.46 -8.45
CA GLN A 276 -13.09 25.25 -9.83
C GLN A 276 -12.53 23.95 -10.43
N VAL A 277 -11.25 23.64 -10.14
CA VAL A 277 -10.60 22.40 -10.56
C VAL A 277 -9.89 21.79 -9.37
N ASP A 278 -10.34 20.62 -8.95
CA ASP A 278 -9.71 19.87 -7.87
C ASP A 278 -8.63 18.93 -8.44
N GLY A 279 -7.38 19.13 -8.00
CA GLY A 279 -6.22 18.36 -8.47
C GLY A 279 -6.36 16.86 -8.24
N TYR A 280 -7.22 16.44 -7.30
CA TYR A 280 -7.56 15.03 -7.08
C TYR A 280 -8.12 14.35 -8.33
N TYR A 281 -9.11 14.96 -8.99
CA TYR A 281 -9.74 14.35 -10.17
C TYR A 281 -8.79 14.34 -11.38
N VAL A 282 -7.97 15.39 -11.52
CA VAL A 282 -6.94 15.46 -12.56
C VAL A 282 -5.90 14.36 -12.39
N LEU A 283 -5.39 14.18 -11.17
CA LEU A 283 -4.41 13.15 -10.85
C LEU A 283 -4.96 11.73 -11.07
N ILE A 284 -6.24 11.49 -10.78
CA ILE A 284 -6.84 10.17 -11.04
C ILE A 284 -7.01 9.93 -12.53
N GLY A 285 -7.39 10.94 -13.31
CA GLY A 285 -7.38 10.86 -14.77
C GLY A 285 -6.01 10.46 -15.30
N PHE A 286 -4.94 11.08 -14.79
CA PHE A 286 -3.56 10.72 -15.12
C PHE A 286 -3.23 9.27 -14.72
N CYS A 287 -3.52 8.87 -13.48
CA CYS A 287 -3.29 7.51 -12.98
C CYS A 287 -4.05 6.46 -13.82
N MET A 288 -5.27 6.77 -14.28
CA MET A 288 -6.08 5.89 -15.11
C MET A 288 -5.45 5.68 -16.49
N VAL A 289 -5.08 6.77 -17.17
CA VAL A 289 -4.41 6.71 -18.47
C VAL A 289 -3.08 5.97 -18.36
N PHE A 290 -2.27 6.31 -17.36
CA PHE A 290 -1.03 5.62 -17.08
C PHE A 290 -1.27 4.12 -16.85
N GLY A 291 -2.26 3.74 -16.05
CA GLY A 291 -2.57 2.34 -15.76
C GLY A 291 -2.99 1.53 -16.97
N LEU A 292 -3.76 2.12 -17.89
CA LEU A 292 -4.13 1.46 -19.14
C LEU A 292 -2.92 1.26 -20.08
N LEU A 293 -2.04 2.25 -20.19
CA LEU A 293 -0.81 2.15 -20.96
C LEU A 293 0.16 1.14 -20.33
N TRP A 294 0.29 1.19 -19.00
CA TRP A 294 1.10 0.28 -18.22
C TRP A 294 0.64 -1.17 -18.38
N LEU A 295 -0.68 -1.42 -18.36
CA LEU A 295 -1.24 -2.76 -18.60
C LEU A 295 -0.81 -3.35 -19.95
N ARG A 296 -0.84 -2.55 -21.02
CA ARG A 296 -0.43 -3.01 -22.36
C ARG A 296 1.03 -3.47 -22.38
N TRP A 297 1.90 -2.79 -21.64
CA TRP A 297 3.31 -3.15 -21.52
C TRP A 297 3.56 -4.27 -20.50
N ALA A 298 2.86 -4.26 -19.37
CA ALA A 298 3.07 -5.18 -18.26
C ALA A 298 2.58 -6.60 -18.56
N ILE A 299 1.47 -6.77 -19.27
CA ILE A 299 0.93 -8.09 -19.63
C ILE A 299 1.95 -8.96 -20.38
N PRO A 300 2.51 -8.54 -21.53
CA PRO A 300 3.50 -9.36 -22.24
C PRO A 300 4.79 -9.52 -21.44
N THR A 301 5.23 -8.47 -20.75
CA THR A 301 6.47 -8.47 -19.95
C THR A 301 6.41 -9.47 -18.80
N VAL A 302 5.33 -9.44 -18.03
CA VAL A 302 5.13 -10.34 -16.88
C VAL A 302 4.87 -11.77 -17.33
N ARG A 303 4.15 -11.98 -18.45
CA ARG A 303 4.03 -13.32 -19.05
C ARG A 303 5.38 -13.89 -19.46
N LYS A 304 6.27 -13.07 -20.04
CA LYS A 304 7.64 -13.47 -20.39
C LYS A 304 8.45 -13.81 -19.14
N LEU A 305 8.36 -12.98 -18.10
CA LEU A 305 9.04 -13.22 -16.81
C LEU A 305 8.56 -14.51 -16.13
N GLN A 306 7.26 -14.79 -16.16
CA GLN A 306 6.69 -15.98 -15.52
C GLN A 306 7.00 -17.28 -16.29
N ARG A 307 7.33 -17.20 -17.58
CA ARG A 307 7.74 -18.35 -18.40
C ARG A 307 9.23 -18.66 -18.35
N LYS A 308 10.05 -17.75 -17.80
CA LYS A 308 11.48 -17.99 -17.65
C LYS A 308 11.73 -19.18 -16.73
N GLU A 309 12.71 -19.99 -17.08
CA GLU A 309 13.11 -21.12 -16.27
C GLU A 309 13.66 -20.65 -14.91
N PRO A 310 13.50 -21.43 -13.83
CA PRO A 310 14.01 -21.07 -12.51
C PRO A 310 15.51 -20.73 -12.50
N GLU A 311 16.30 -21.32 -13.42
CA GLU A 311 17.74 -21.07 -13.53
C GLU A 311 18.09 -19.63 -13.94
N GLU A 312 17.24 -18.97 -14.73
CA GLU A 312 17.45 -17.57 -15.13
C GLU A 312 17.23 -16.57 -13.99
N TRP A 313 16.55 -17.02 -12.92
CA TRP A 313 16.32 -16.24 -11.70
C TRP A 313 17.40 -16.47 -10.64
N LYS A 314 18.25 -17.48 -10.84
CA LYS A 314 19.33 -17.86 -9.92
C LYS A 314 20.64 -17.18 -10.31
N VAL A 315 21.47 -16.94 -9.31
CA VAL A 315 22.84 -16.47 -9.55
C VAL A 315 23.71 -17.68 -9.79
N LYS A 316 24.17 -17.89 -11.03
CA LYS A 316 25.11 -18.99 -11.34
C LYS A 316 26.27 -19.01 -10.34
N THR A 317 26.47 -20.13 -9.64
CA THR A 317 27.56 -20.25 -8.65
C THR A 317 28.91 -20.11 -9.34
N ARG A 318 29.95 -19.71 -8.61
CA ARG A 318 31.33 -19.64 -9.16
C ARG A 318 31.77 -20.97 -9.76
N ARG A 319 31.41 -22.08 -9.08
CA ARG A 319 31.64 -23.46 -9.51
C ARG A 319 30.91 -23.83 -10.80
N GLN A 320 29.66 -23.38 -10.99
CA GLN A 320 28.92 -23.57 -12.25
C GLN A 320 29.54 -22.79 -13.41
N LYS A 321 30.03 -21.57 -13.16
CA LYS A 321 30.78 -20.80 -14.16
C LYS A 321 32.09 -21.46 -14.57
N GLU A 322 32.77 -22.10 -13.63
CA GLU A 322 34.00 -22.85 -13.88
C GLU A 322 33.72 -24.15 -14.66
N LEU A 323 32.65 -24.88 -14.30
CA LEU A 323 32.18 -26.07 -15.02
C LEU A 323 31.73 -25.76 -16.46
N GLU A 324 30.97 -24.69 -16.68
CA GLU A 324 30.61 -24.25 -18.04
C GLU A 324 31.86 -23.86 -18.82
N LYS A 325 32.81 -23.14 -18.22
CA LYS A 325 34.08 -22.81 -18.88
C LYS A 325 34.89 -24.05 -19.28
N SER A 326 34.86 -25.10 -18.47
CA SER A 326 35.55 -26.36 -18.79
C SER A 326 34.83 -27.23 -19.81
N GLN A 327 33.53 -27.02 -20.06
CA GLN A 327 32.79 -27.73 -21.11
C GLN A 327 32.97 -27.11 -22.50
N PHE A 328 33.48 -25.88 -22.58
CA PHE A 328 33.78 -25.17 -23.83
C PHE A 328 35.29 -25.14 -24.18
N LEU A 329 36.13 -25.83 -23.40
CA LEU A 329 37.56 -26.04 -23.62
C LEU A 329 37.82 -27.51 -23.97
#